data_AF-A0A7X4H836-F1
#
_entry.id   AF-A0A7X4H836-F1
#
_cell.length_a   1.000
_cell.length_b   1.000
_cell.length_c   1.000
_cell.angle_alpha   90.00
_cell.angle_beta   90.00
_cell.angle_gamma   90.00
#
_symmetry.space_group_name_H-M   'P 1'
#
loop_
_entity.id
_entity.type
_entity.pdbx_description
1 polymer ?
#
loop_
_entity_poly.entity_id
_entity_poly.type
_entity_poly.pdbx_seq_one_letter_code
_entity_poly.pdbx_strand_id
1 'polypeptide(L)'
;RAVVRQVAAGGLALAAVLGVLYWWLRGDWLHGLLAGLTLAMAILPEEMPVILTLFLGVAAWRLARQQVLARSLPAIELLGATTVLCVDKTGTLTVNRMAVAALWTEHGGQVTAAAALPAEAAALLQHA
;
A
#
# COMPACT_ATOMS: atom_id res chain seq x y z
N ARG A 1 14.51 3.02 -3.05
CA ARG A 1 15.38 3.62 -4.10
C ARG A 1 16.69 4.18 -3.55
N ALA A 2 16.68 4.97 -2.47
CA ALA A 2 17.92 5.50 -1.86
C ALA A 2 18.90 4.39 -1.39
N VAL A 3 18.37 3.34 -0.76
CA VAL A 3 19.17 2.19 -0.27
C VAL A 3 19.91 1.48 -1.41
N VAL A 4 19.21 1.15 -2.51
CA VAL A 4 19.83 0.51 -3.69
C VAL A 4 20.96 1.37 -4.26
N ARG A 5 20.74 2.69 -4.36
CA ARG A 5 21.78 3.62 -4.83
C ARG A 5 22.98 3.67 -3.89
N GLN A 6 22.75 3.66 -2.58
CA GLN A 6 23.83 3.65 -1.58
C GLN A 6 24.64 2.35 -1.62
N VAL A 7 23.96 1.20 -1.70
CA VAL A 7 24.61 -0.12 -1.84
C VAL A 7 25.40 -0.20 -3.14
N ALA A 8 24.83 0.24 -4.27
CA ALA A 8 25.52 0.25 -5.55
C ALA A 8 26.75 1.17 -5.54
N ALA A 9 26.63 2.37 -4.98
CA ALA A 9 27.76 3.31 -4.87
C ALA A 9 28.87 2.76 -3.96
N GLY A 10 28.51 2.16 -2.82
CA GLY A 10 29.47 1.51 -1.92
C GLY A 10 30.17 0.32 -2.59
N GLY A 11 29.42 -0.51 -3.32
CA GLY A 11 29.95 -1.64 -4.07
C GLY A 11 30.93 -1.23 -5.17
N LEU A 12 30.58 -0.21 -5.96
CA LEU A 12 31.47 0.35 -6.98
C LEU A 12 32.75 0.95 -6.39
N ALA A 13 32.65 1.67 -5.28
CA ALA A 13 33.81 2.21 -4.58
C ALA A 13 34.73 1.08 -4.11
N LEU A 14 34.17 0.03 -3.50
CA LEU A 14 34.95 -1.13 -3.04
C LEU A 14 35.60 -1.88 -4.21
N ALA A 15 34.88 -2.09 -5.31
CA ALA A 15 35.40 -2.71 -6.53
C ALA A 15 36.55 -1.90 -7.14
N ALA A 16 36.43 -0.58 -7.20
CA ALA A 16 37.48 0.31 -7.70
C ALA A 16 38.72 0.28 -6.79
N VAL A 17 38.53 0.35 -5.47
CA VAL A 17 39.62 0.23 -4.49
C VAL A 17 40.35 -1.10 -4.64
N LEU A 18 39.60 -2.21 -4.75
CA LEU A 18 40.17 -3.55 -4.96
C LEU A 18 40.98 -3.62 -6.26
N GLY A 19 40.43 -3.13 -7.37
CA GLY A 19 41.11 -3.14 -8.67
C GLY A 19 42.39 -2.30 -8.69
N VAL A 20 42.36 -1.10 -8.11
CA VAL A 20 43.54 -0.23 -8.00
C VAL A 20 44.60 -0.84 -7.09
N LEU A 21 44.19 -1.40 -5.94
CA LEU A 21 45.11 -2.04 -5.01
C LEU A 21 45.75 -3.30 -5.63
N TYR A 22 44.97 -4.10 -6.34
CA TYR A 22 45.46 -5.28 -7.05
C TYR A 22 46.47 -4.89 -8.13
N TRP A 23 46.16 -3.84 -8.90
CA TRP A 23 47.07 -3.30 -9.91
C TRP A 23 48.38 -2.80 -9.28
N TRP A 24 48.31 -2.05 -8.17
CA TRP A 24 49.51 -1.56 -7.47
C TRP A 24 50.38 -2.72 -6.96
N LEU A 25 49.77 -3.73 -6.34
CA LEU A 25 50.50 -4.83 -5.69
C LEU A 25 51.05 -5.86 -6.68
N ARG A 26 50.36 -6.13 -7.80
CA ARG A 26 50.72 -7.22 -8.72
C ARG A 26 51.13 -6.76 -10.12
N GLY A 27 50.94 -5.49 -10.47
CA GLY A 27 51.24 -4.95 -11.80
C GLY A 27 50.30 -5.44 -12.91
N ASP A 28 49.32 -6.30 -12.59
CA ASP A 28 48.39 -6.91 -13.55
C ASP A 28 47.04 -6.20 -13.51
N TRP A 29 46.85 -5.28 -14.45
CA TRP A 29 45.65 -4.45 -14.56
C TRP A 29 44.43 -5.24 -15.04
N LEU A 30 44.61 -6.29 -15.86
CA LEU A 30 43.52 -7.12 -16.38
C LEU A 30 42.89 -7.93 -15.25
N HIS A 31 43.71 -8.62 -14.47
CA HIS A 31 43.20 -9.41 -13.33
C HIS A 31 42.60 -8.51 -12.24
N GLY A 32 43.16 -7.32 -12.00
CA GLY A 32 42.58 -6.34 -11.09
C GLY A 32 41.20 -5.84 -11.53
N LEU A 33 41.01 -5.56 -12.83
CA LEU A 33 39.73 -5.17 -13.40
C LEU A 33 38.70 -6.30 -13.31
N LEU A 34 39.08 -7.53 -13.65
CA LEU A 34 38.19 -8.69 -13.56
C LEU A 34 37.77 -8.97 -12.11
N ALA A 35 38.70 -8.85 -11.15
CA ALA A 35 38.39 -9.02 -9.73
C ALA A 35 37.42 -7.94 -9.23
N GLY A 36 37.64 -6.68 -9.60
CA GLY A 36 36.74 -5.57 -9.27
C GLY A 36 35.35 -5.75 -9.87
N LEU A 37 35.25 -6.14 -11.16
CA LEU A 37 33.98 -6.43 -11.81
C LEU A 37 33.22 -7.57 -11.14
N THR A 38 33.92 -8.66 -10.78
CA THR A 38 33.35 -9.81 -10.08
C THR A 38 32.74 -9.39 -8.75
N LEU A 39 33.45 -8.55 -7.99
CA LEU A 39 32.95 -8.01 -6.72
C LEU A 39 31.75 -7.09 -6.91
N ALA A 40 31.78 -6.22 -7.93
CA ALA A 40 30.69 -5.32 -8.24
C ALA A 40 29.39 -6.09 -8.58
N MET A 41 29.51 -7.15 -9.39
CA MET A 41 28.39 -8.04 -9.72
C MET A 41 27.86 -8.78 -8.48
N ALA A 42 28.75 -9.26 -7.60
CA ALA A 42 28.35 -9.98 -6.39
C ALA A 42 27.60 -9.13 -5.35
N ILE A 43 27.80 -7.81 -5.34
CA ILE A 43 27.19 -6.89 -4.36
C ILE A 43 25.80 -6.38 -4.80
N LEU A 44 25.44 -6.50 -6.08
CA LEU A 44 24.20 -5.94 -6.59
C LEU A 44 22.98 -6.67 -5.97
N PRO A 45 22.04 -5.95 -5.33
CA PRO A 45 20.90 -6.59 -4.65
C PRO A 45 19.76 -6.88 -5.64
N GLU A 46 19.95 -7.85 -6.53
CA GLU A 46 18.98 -8.21 -7.58
C GLU A 46 17.73 -8.94 -7.04
N GLU A 47 17.84 -9.58 -5.88
CA GLU A 47 16.75 -10.37 -5.27
C GLU A 47 15.66 -9.49 -4.61
N MET A 48 16.04 -8.30 -4.14
CA MET A 48 15.14 -7.46 -3.34
C MET A 48 13.89 -6.98 -4.10
N PRO A 49 13.98 -6.51 -5.36
CA PRO A 49 12.80 -6.13 -6.15
C PRO A 49 11.86 -7.31 -6.42
N VAL A 50 12.41 -8.51 -6.63
CA VAL A 50 11.62 -9.74 -6.89
C VAL A 50 10.83 -10.13 -5.64
N ILE A 51 11.51 -10.21 -4.51
CA ILE A 51 10.90 -10.54 -3.21
C ILE A 51 9.78 -9.56 -2.86
N LEU A 52 10.00 -8.26 -3.04
CA LEU A 52 8.98 -7.23 -2.79
C LEU A 52 7.72 -7.45 -3.65
N THR A 53 7.91 -7.76 -4.93
CA THR A 53 6.80 -8.00 -5.87
C THR A 53 6.00 -9.23 -5.48
N LEU A 54 6.68 -10.31 -5.07
CA LEU A 54 6.04 -11.53 -4.59
C LEU A 54 5.19 -11.28 -3.35
N PHE A 55 5.75 -10.60 -2.34
CA PHE A 55 5.01 -10.28 -1.12
C PHE A 55 3.80 -9.37 -1.37
N LEU A 56 3.95 -8.33 -2.20
CA LEU A 56 2.84 -7.45 -2.57
C LEU A 56 1.77 -8.20 -3.39
N GLY A 57 2.18 -9.15 -4.25
CA GLY A 57 1.25 -10.02 -4.98
C GLY A 57 0.42 -10.91 -4.05
N VAL A 58 1.06 -11.54 -3.05
CA VAL A 58 0.36 -12.31 -2.01
C VAL A 58 -0.59 -11.42 -1.20
N ALA A 59 -0.17 -10.21 -0.84
CA ALA A 59 -1.02 -9.23 -0.16
C ALA A 59 -2.23 -8.85 -1.02
N ALA A 60 -2.04 -8.60 -2.32
CA ALA A 60 -3.12 -8.31 -3.27
C ALA A 60 -4.14 -9.45 -3.32
N TRP A 61 -3.66 -10.71 -3.39
CA TRP A 61 -4.51 -11.88 -3.39
C TRP A 61 -5.35 -12.02 -2.12
N ARG A 62 -4.74 -11.75 -0.95
CA ARG A 62 -5.46 -11.76 0.34
C ARG A 62 -6.56 -10.70 0.40
N LEU A 63 -6.29 -9.49 -0.11
CA LEU A 63 -7.28 -8.41 -0.20
C LEU A 63 -8.44 -8.77 -1.14
N ALA A 64 -8.14 -9.38 -2.29
CA ALA A 64 -9.16 -9.80 -3.25
C ALA A 64 -10.13 -10.83 -2.65
N ARG A 65 -9.64 -11.76 -1.80
CA ARG A 65 -10.50 -12.70 -1.07
C ARG A 65 -11.46 -12.02 -0.09
N GLN A 66 -11.17 -10.80 0.32
CA GLN A 66 -12.01 -9.96 1.17
C GLN A 66 -12.83 -8.92 0.38
N GLN A 67 -13.03 -9.14 -0.93
CA GLN A 67 -13.75 -8.23 -1.83
C GLN A 67 -13.11 -6.84 -2.00
N VAL A 68 -11.80 -6.71 -1.73
CA VAL A 68 -11.04 -5.47 -1.94
C VAL A 68 -10.18 -5.59 -3.20
N LEU A 69 -10.50 -4.81 -4.22
CA LEU A 69 -9.74 -4.77 -5.48
C LEU A 69 -8.60 -3.75 -5.41
N ALA A 70 -7.39 -4.22 -5.15
CA ALA A 70 -6.17 -3.42 -5.27
C ALA A 70 -5.76 -3.29 -6.75
N ARG A 71 -5.81 -2.08 -7.31
CA ARG A 71 -5.53 -1.84 -8.74
C ARG A 71 -4.03 -1.69 -9.07
N SER A 72 -3.17 -1.56 -8.08
CA SER A 72 -1.72 -1.44 -8.25
C SER A 72 -0.97 -1.86 -6.99
N LEU A 73 0.27 -2.35 -7.13
CA LEU A 73 1.12 -2.70 -5.98
C LEU A 73 1.43 -1.48 -5.08
N PRO A 74 1.71 -0.27 -5.62
CA PRO A 74 1.90 0.91 -4.79
C PRO A 74 0.71 1.27 -3.91
N ALA A 75 -0.53 0.99 -4.35
CA ALA A 75 -1.71 1.24 -3.52
C ALA A 75 -1.72 0.35 -2.25
N ILE A 76 -1.21 -0.88 -2.35
CA ILE A 76 -1.12 -1.81 -1.21
C ILE A 76 -0.06 -1.34 -0.22
N GLU A 77 1.10 -0.92 -0.72
CA GLU A 77 2.16 -0.33 0.10
C GLU A 77 1.66 0.91 0.84
N LEU A 78 0.96 1.81 0.13
CA LEU A 78 0.40 3.02 0.70
C LEU A 78 -0.66 2.71 1.77
N LEU A 79 -1.57 1.77 1.52
CA LEU A 79 -2.58 1.34 2.50
C LEU A 79 -1.93 0.82 3.79
N GLY A 80 -0.84 0.08 3.69
CA GLY A 80 -0.09 -0.40 4.86
C GLY A 80 0.64 0.70 5.64
N ALA A 81 1.05 1.77 4.96
CA ALA A 81 1.74 2.92 5.56
C ALA A 81 0.81 4.07 5.97
N THR A 82 -0.49 3.99 5.62
CA THR A 82 -1.46 5.05 5.88
C THR A 82 -1.70 5.21 7.37
N THR A 83 -1.45 6.43 7.88
CA THR A 83 -1.74 6.80 9.27
C THR A 83 -2.99 7.65 9.42
N VAL A 84 -3.45 8.27 8.32
CA VAL A 84 -4.65 9.12 8.28
C VAL A 84 -5.53 8.67 7.12
N LEU A 85 -6.78 8.32 7.43
CA LEU A 85 -7.78 7.94 6.43
C LEU A 85 -8.78 9.07 6.26
N CYS A 86 -8.70 9.76 5.13
CA CYS A 86 -9.75 10.70 4.70
C CYS A 86 -10.86 9.90 3.99
N VAL A 87 -12.07 9.96 4.53
CA VAL A 87 -13.25 9.30 3.95
C VAL A 87 -14.24 10.35 3.46
N ASP A 88 -14.90 10.06 2.35
CA ASP A 88 -16.06 10.84 1.92
C ASP A 88 -17.30 10.45 2.77
N LYS A 89 -18.26 11.37 2.88
CA LYS A 89 -19.49 11.11 3.66
C LYS A 89 -20.54 10.41 2.82
N THR A 90 -20.96 11.02 1.72
CA THR A 90 -22.17 10.64 0.99
C THR A 90 -21.89 9.51 0.02
N GLY A 91 -22.47 8.33 0.23
CA GLY A 91 -22.21 7.15 -0.60
C GLY A 91 -20.98 6.34 -0.17
N THR A 92 -20.27 6.77 0.87
CA THR A 92 -19.18 6.01 1.51
C THR A 92 -19.52 5.69 2.96
N LEU A 93 -19.64 6.69 3.83
CA LEU A 93 -20.12 6.49 5.22
C LEU A 93 -21.65 6.33 5.27
N THR A 94 -22.37 6.98 4.36
CA THR A 94 -23.82 6.89 4.25
C THR A 94 -24.24 6.15 2.98
N VAL A 95 -25.44 5.58 2.99
CA VAL A 95 -26.01 4.88 1.82
C VAL A 95 -26.46 5.80 0.69
N ASN A 96 -26.20 7.11 0.79
CA ASN A 96 -26.70 8.14 -0.12
C ASN A 96 -28.20 8.01 -0.44
N ARG A 97 -29.00 7.65 0.58
CA ARG A 97 -30.45 7.62 0.52
C ARG A 97 -31.01 8.26 1.77
N MET A 98 -31.95 9.16 1.58
CA MET A 98 -32.70 9.77 2.68
C MET A 98 -33.69 8.75 3.22
N ALA A 99 -33.67 8.58 4.54
CA ALA A 99 -34.62 7.76 5.28
C ALA A 99 -34.99 8.52 6.55
N VAL A 100 -36.25 8.40 6.98
CA VAL A 100 -36.67 8.95 8.26
C VAL A 100 -35.96 8.18 9.36
N ALA A 101 -35.25 8.89 10.24
CA ALA A 101 -34.48 8.28 11.32
C ALA A 101 -35.32 8.09 12.59
N ALA A 102 -36.15 9.08 12.91
CA ALA A 102 -37.01 9.07 14.08
C ALA A 102 -38.28 9.88 13.81
N LEU A 103 -39.36 9.46 14.45
CA LEU A 103 -40.61 10.20 14.54
C LEU A 103 -40.83 10.56 16.01
N TRP A 104 -41.36 11.75 16.23
CA TRP A 104 -41.74 12.21 17.55
C TRP A 104 -43.26 12.41 17.57
N THR A 105 -43.93 11.80 18.55
CA THR A 105 -45.37 11.98 18.75
C THR A 105 -45.63 12.98 19.86
N GLU A 106 -46.77 13.66 19.81
CA GLU A 106 -47.17 14.65 20.83
C GLU A 106 -47.23 14.09 22.26
N HIS A 107 -47.41 12.76 22.39
CA HIS A 107 -47.45 12.05 23.67
C HIS A 107 -46.04 11.69 24.19
N GLY A 108 -44.97 12.26 23.61
CA GLY A 108 -43.59 12.10 24.07
C GLY A 108 -42.92 10.78 23.70
N GLY A 109 -43.52 10.00 22.80
CA GLY A 109 -42.95 8.74 22.34
C GLY A 109 -42.03 8.95 21.13
N GLN A 110 -40.73 8.69 21.29
CA GLN A 110 -39.82 8.55 20.16
C GLN A 110 -40.05 7.19 19.50
N VAL A 111 -40.47 7.18 18.24
CA VAL A 111 -40.54 5.97 17.43
C VAL A 111 -39.37 5.96 16.46
N THR A 112 -38.41 5.07 16.68
CA THR A 112 -37.29 4.83 15.76
C THR A 112 -37.84 4.12 14.52
N ALA A 113 -37.67 4.70 13.34
CA ALA A 113 -38.31 4.24 12.10
C ALA A 113 -37.80 2.86 11.59
N ALA A 114 -36.82 2.25 12.26
CA ALA A 114 -36.37 0.88 12.00
C ALA A 114 -37.36 -0.18 12.49
N ALA A 115 -38.26 0.16 13.42
CA ALA A 115 -39.39 -0.68 13.79
C ALA A 115 -40.53 -0.47 12.80
N ALA A 116 -41.22 -1.56 12.43
CA ALA A 116 -42.40 -1.50 11.55
C ALA A 116 -43.33 -0.37 12.02
N LEU A 117 -43.45 0.66 11.18
CA LEU A 117 -44.20 1.86 11.51
C LEU A 117 -45.68 1.50 11.70
N PRO A 118 -46.37 2.06 12.73
CA PRO A 118 -47.81 1.96 12.80
C PRO A 118 -48.43 2.56 11.53
N ALA A 119 -49.49 1.93 11.01
CA ALA A 119 -50.07 2.24 9.70
C ALA A 119 -50.43 3.73 9.51
N GLU A 120 -50.78 4.42 10.60
CA GLU A 120 -51.08 5.86 10.60
C GLU A 120 -49.87 6.73 10.28
N ALA A 121 -48.66 6.35 10.72
CA ALA A 121 -47.43 7.07 10.45
C ALA A 121 -46.90 6.84 9.03
N ALA A 122 -47.27 5.71 8.39
CA ALA A 122 -46.90 5.42 7.01
C ALA A 122 -47.55 6.37 6.00
N ALA A 123 -48.74 6.91 6.30
CA ALA A 123 -49.43 7.88 5.45
C ALA A 123 -48.69 9.24 5.41
N LEU A 124 -48.10 9.67 6.53
CA LEU A 124 -47.33 10.92 6.61
C LEU A 124 -46.05 10.87 5.76
N LEU A 125 -45.47 9.69 5.55
CA LEU A 125 -44.29 9.49 4.69
C LEU A 125 -44.61 9.60 3.19
N GLN A 126 -45.88 9.45 2.79
CA GLN A 126 -46.26 9.59 1.37
C GLN A 126 -46.33 11.06 0.92
N HIS A 127 -46.22 12.01 1.85
CA HIS A 127 -46.30 13.46 1.57
C HIS A 127 -45.01 14.20 1.94
N ALA A 128 -43.95 13.46 2.29
CA ALA A 128 -42.60 13.97 2.57
C ALA A 128 -41.66 13.58 1.43
#